data_AF-A0A9D8HY36-F1
#
_entry.id   AF-A0A9D8HY36-F1
#
_cell.length_a   1.000
_cell.length_b   1.000
_cell.length_c   1.000
_cell.angle_alpha   90.00
_cell.angle_beta   90.00
_cell.angle_gamma   90.00
#
_symmetry.space_group_name_H-M   'P 1'
#
loop_
_entity.id
_entity.type
_entity.pdbx_description
1 polymer ?
#
loop_
_entity_poly.entity_id
_entity_poly.type
_entity_poly.pdbx_seq_one_letter_code
_entity_poly.pdbx_strand_id
1 'polypeptide(L)'
;MKLFTVSIALAAALAQAGTAERPPTRNVGSMSDLMVKIIYPASDALFYIESRTPRTDAEWTALEGQALMVAESANLLMLPGRARDQKQWMADAKLMLDAGAAAVKAAKAKDVQAIVALSDQLYESCTACHKNYRPGYGKPKPQGP
;
A
#
# COMPACT_ATOMS: atom_id res chain seq x y z
N MET A 1 -29.90 -48.08 -47.78
CA MET A 1 -29.50 -49.23 -46.94
C MET A 1 -28.64 -48.70 -45.81
N LYS A 2 -29.19 -48.79 -44.59
CA LYS A 2 -28.57 -48.80 -43.25
C LYS A 2 -27.56 -47.70 -42.85
N LEU A 3 -28.11 -46.77 -42.06
CA LEU A 3 -27.60 -46.22 -40.81
C LEU A 3 -26.28 -46.80 -40.27
N PHE A 4 -25.38 -45.90 -39.87
CA PHE A 4 -24.62 -46.03 -38.62
C PHE A 4 -24.71 -44.73 -37.82
N THR A 5 -25.64 -44.72 -36.87
CA THR A 5 -25.61 -43.90 -35.65
C THR A 5 -24.64 -44.54 -34.65
N VAL A 6 -23.64 -43.81 -34.14
CA VAL A 6 -23.24 -43.87 -32.72
C VAL A 6 -22.63 -42.53 -32.31
N SER A 7 -23.19 -42.02 -31.22
CA SER A 7 -22.91 -40.80 -30.47
C SER A 7 -21.45 -40.63 -30.04
N ILE A 8 -20.95 -39.39 -30.06
CA ILE A 8 -19.92 -38.95 -29.12
C ILE A 8 -20.58 -37.97 -28.15
N ALA A 9 -20.41 -38.31 -26.89
CA ALA A 9 -21.01 -37.73 -25.73
C ALA A 9 -20.40 -36.36 -25.37
N LEU A 10 -21.26 -35.49 -24.85
CA LEU A 10 -21.05 -34.79 -23.59
C LEU A 10 -19.78 -33.91 -23.47
N ALA A 11 -19.87 -32.66 -23.94
CA ALA A 11 -18.97 -31.59 -23.53
C ALA A 11 -19.75 -30.27 -23.31
N ALA A 12 -20.79 -30.32 -22.48
CA ALA A 12 -21.58 -29.14 -22.10
C ALA A 12 -21.53 -28.88 -20.58
N ALA A 13 -20.34 -29.02 -19.95
CA ALA A 13 -20.23 -28.89 -18.49
C ALA A 13 -18.90 -28.25 -18.00
N LEU A 14 -18.34 -27.28 -18.72
CA LEU A 14 -17.14 -26.54 -18.25
C LEU A 14 -17.34 -25.02 -18.09
N ALA A 15 -18.57 -24.50 -18.24
CA ALA A 15 -18.80 -23.06 -18.34
C ALA A 15 -19.59 -22.43 -17.18
N GLN A 16 -19.49 -22.92 -15.95
CA GLN A 16 -19.92 -22.12 -14.78
C GLN A 16 -19.00 -22.38 -13.59
N ALA A 17 -17.73 -21.96 -13.70
CA ALA A 17 -17.05 -21.47 -12.51
C ALA A 17 -17.74 -20.16 -12.13
N GLY A 18 -18.71 -20.24 -11.21
CA GLY A 18 -19.42 -19.06 -10.70
C GLY A 18 -18.39 -18.02 -10.25
N THR A 19 -18.61 -16.76 -10.64
CA THR A 19 -17.90 -15.63 -10.06
C THR A 19 -18.29 -15.56 -8.58
N ALA A 20 -17.57 -16.28 -7.72
CA ALA A 20 -17.71 -16.08 -6.29
C ALA A 20 -17.44 -14.60 -6.02
N GLU A 21 -18.47 -13.87 -5.63
CA GLU A 21 -18.36 -12.44 -5.39
C GLU A 21 -17.36 -12.22 -4.25
N ARG A 22 -16.29 -11.48 -4.54
CA ARG A 22 -15.25 -11.21 -3.56
C ARG A 22 -15.89 -10.41 -2.42
N PRO A 23 -15.62 -10.75 -1.13
CA PRO A 23 -16.20 -10.01 -0.02
C PRO A 23 -15.99 -8.50 -0.16
N PRO A 24 -17.00 -7.66 0.12
CA PRO A 24 -16.88 -6.23 -0.06
C PRO A 24 -15.80 -5.66 0.86
N THR A 25 -14.97 -4.78 0.33
CA THR A 25 -14.02 -4.01 1.14
C THR A 25 -14.75 -2.85 1.80
N ARG A 26 -14.42 -2.55 3.07
CA ARG A 26 -14.97 -1.41 3.80
C ARG A 26 -13.88 -0.64 4.52
N ASN A 27 -14.04 0.68 4.61
CA ASN A 27 -13.15 1.53 5.38
C ASN A 27 -13.52 1.44 6.87
N VAL A 28 -12.60 0.96 7.70
CA VAL A 28 -12.81 0.83 9.15
C VAL A 28 -12.60 2.17 9.88
N GLY A 29 -11.46 2.80 9.66
CA GLY A 29 -11.11 4.10 10.25
C GLY A 29 -11.19 5.26 9.25
N SER A 30 -11.11 6.48 9.77
CA SER A 30 -11.06 7.70 8.95
C SER A 30 -9.76 7.81 8.14
N MET A 31 -9.69 8.80 7.25
CA MET A 31 -8.42 9.15 6.59
C MET A 31 -7.37 9.61 7.62
N SER A 32 -7.80 10.33 8.66
CA SER A 32 -6.91 10.78 9.73
C SER A 32 -6.36 9.62 10.56
N ASP A 33 -7.19 8.60 10.85
CA ASP A 33 -6.72 7.42 11.58
C ASP A 33 -5.65 6.69 10.78
N LEU A 34 -5.87 6.47 9.48
CA LEU A 34 -4.92 5.81 8.60
C LEU A 34 -3.59 6.61 8.52
N MET A 35 -3.68 7.92 8.30
CA MET A 35 -2.50 8.76 8.17
C MET A 35 -1.71 8.89 9.48
N VAL A 36 -2.38 9.20 10.59
CA VAL A 36 -1.70 9.56 11.85
C VAL A 36 -1.33 8.35 12.69
N LYS A 37 -2.17 7.30 12.72
CA LYS A 37 -1.97 6.17 13.63
C LYS A 37 -1.23 5.00 12.99
N ILE A 38 -1.16 4.95 11.66
CA ILE A 38 -0.53 3.83 10.92
C ILE A 38 0.61 4.34 10.05
N ILE A 39 0.32 5.19 9.07
CA ILE A 39 1.32 5.61 8.08
C ILE A 39 2.45 6.43 8.71
N TYR A 40 2.11 7.42 9.54
CA TYR A 40 3.12 8.29 10.17
C TYR A 40 4.13 7.50 11.03
N PRO A 41 3.74 6.71 12.05
CA PRO A 41 4.72 5.99 12.86
C PRO A 41 5.48 4.91 12.08
N ALA A 42 4.87 4.29 11.07
CA ALA A 42 5.53 3.28 10.25
C ALA A 42 6.60 3.91 9.31
N SER A 43 6.27 5.03 8.68
CA SER A 43 7.21 5.77 7.82
C SER A 43 8.34 6.44 8.61
N ASP A 44 8.08 6.90 9.84
CA ASP A 44 9.11 7.46 10.74
C ASP A 44 10.28 6.48 10.92
N ALA A 45 9.99 5.19 11.12
CA ALA A 45 11.04 4.18 11.27
C ALA A 45 11.92 4.03 10.01
N LEU A 46 11.35 4.20 8.82
CA LEU A 46 12.10 4.15 7.55
C LEU A 46 12.96 5.41 7.38
N PHE A 47 12.39 6.60 7.62
CA PHE A 47 13.10 7.87 7.47
C PHE A 47 14.26 8.05 8.46
N TYR A 48 14.16 7.46 9.65
CA TYR A 48 15.19 7.58 10.69
C TYR A 48 16.11 6.36 10.80
N ILE A 49 16.15 5.49 9.79
CA ILE A 49 16.88 4.22 9.81
C ILE A 49 18.37 4.36 10.16
N GLU A 50 19.05 5.43 9.73
CA GLU A 50 20.47 5.65 10.04
C GLU A 50 20.71 5.95 11.52
N SER A 51 19.77 6.64 12.16
CA SER A 51 19.84 6.98 13.59
C SER A 51 19.27 5.87 14.49
N ARG A 52 18.48 4.96 13.92
CA ARG A 52 17.74 3.90 14.65
C ARG A 52 17.95 2.53 14.01
N THR A 53 19.16 2.25 13.54
CA THR A 53 19.45 0.99 12.84
C THR A 53 19.23 -0.22 13.76
N PRO A 54 18.39 -1.19 13.36
CA PRO A 54 18.19 -2.42 14.12
C PRO A 54 19.50 -3.19 14.34
N ARG A 55 19.66 -3.73 15.56
CA ARG A 55 20.83 -4.51 15.98
C ARG A 55 20.53 -5.98 16.14
N THR A 56 19.25 -6.33 16.29
CA THR A 56 18.80 -7.72 16.48
C THR A 56 17.85 -8.15 15.37
N ASP A 57 17.73 -9.46 15.17
CA ASP A 57 16.78 -10.04 14.20
C ASP A 57 15.32 -9.66 14.52
N ALA A 58 14.99 -9.55 15.80
CA ALA A 58 13.66 -9.12 16.23
C ALA A 58 13.38 -7.67 15.86
N GLU A 59 14.36 -6.77 16.01
CA GLU A 59 14.23 -5.37 15.59
C GLU A 59 14.16 -5.24 14.07
N TRP A 60 14.93 -6.04 13.31
CA TRP A 60 14.83 -6.10 11.85
C TRP A 60 13.45 -6.60 11.40
N THR A 61 12.90 -7.60 12.09
CA THR A 61 11.54 -8.11 11.84
C THR A 61 10.49 -7.03 12.13
N ALA A 62 10.68 -6.24 13.19
CA ALA A 62 9.79 -5.12 13.51
C ALA A 62 9.84 -4.03 12.42
N LEU A 63 11.04 -3.70 11.91
CA LEU A 63 11.22 -2.75 10.82
C LEU A 63 10.59 -3.26 9.51
N GLU A 64 10.74 -4.55 9.20
CA GLU A 64 10.03 -5.18 8.08
C GLU A 64 8.51 -5.00 8.22
N GLY A 65 7.97 -5.22 9.42
CA GLY A 65 6.55 -4.99 9.72
C GLY A 65 6.13 -3.54 9.49
N GLN A 66 6.96 -2.56 9.85
CA GLN A 66 6.71 -1.15 9.58
C GLN A 66 6.73 -0.83 8.08
N ALA A 67 7.69 -1.39 7.33
CA ALA A 67 7.71 -1.26 5.87
C ALA A 67 6.46 -1.87 5.22
N LEU A 68 6.01 -3.03 5.71
CA LEU A 68 4.76 -3.67 5.28
C LEU A 68 3.56 -2.78 5.57
N MET A 69 3.49 -2.17 6.76
CA MET A 69 2.42 -1.25 7.10
C MET A 69 2.36 -0.05 6.15
N VAL A 70 3.51 0.49 5.72
CA VAL A 70 3.57 1.55 4.69
C VAL A 70 3.00 1.05 3.36
N ALA A 71 3.49 -0.08 2.85
CA ALA A 71 3.04 -0.63 1.58
C ALA A 71 1.54 -0.97 1.58
N GLU A 72 1.06 -1.67 2.62
CA GLU A 72 -0.35 -2.06 2.70
C GLU A 72 -1.26 -0.86 2.95
N SER A 73 -0.80 0.16 3.68
CA SER A 73 -1.57 1.40 3.82
C SER A 73 -1.75 2.12 2.49
N ALA A 74 -0.79 2.01 1.56
CA ALA A 74 -0.95 2.53 0.22
C ALA A 74 -2.08 1.82 -0.56
N ASN A 75 -2.22 0.49 -0.39
CA ASN A 75 -3.39 -0.24 -0.89
C ASN A 75 -4.68 0.28 -0.27
N LEU A 76 -4.68 0.54 1.04
CA LEU A 76 -5.84 1.12 1.72
C LEU A 76 -6.20 2.49 1.14
N LEU A 77 -5.23 3.36 0.85
CA LEU A 77 -5.50 4.67 0.24
C LEU A 77 -6.20 4.58 -1.12
N MET A 78 -6.03 3.46 -1.84
CA MET A 78 -6.63 3.19 -3.14
C MET A 78 -7.99 2.48 -3.07
N LEU A 79 -8.47 2.14 -1.86
CA LEU A 79 -9.79 1.51 -1.72
C LEU A 79 -10.93 2.48 -2.11
N PRO A 80 -12.09 1.92 -2.55
CA PRO A 80 -13.29 2.71 -2.75
C PRO A 80 -13.64 3.57 -1.53
N GLY A 81 -14.00 4.83 -1.77
CA GLY A 81 -14.35 5.80 -0.73
C GLY A 81 -13.17 6.50 -0.03
N ARG A 82 -11.92 6.20 -0.40
CA ARG A 82 -10.73 6.94 0.08
C ARG A 82 -10.12 7.85 -0.98
N ALA A 83 -9.98 7.34 -2.20
CA ALA A 83 -9.44 8.10 -3.32
C ALA A 83 -10.32 9.32 -3.63
N ARG A 84 -9.70 10.51 -3.72
CA ARG A 84 -10.39 11.74 -4.11
C ARG A 84 -10.53 11.91 -5.61
N ASP A 85 -9.62 11.31 -6.37
CA ASP A 85 -9.73 11.14 -7.81
C ASP A 85 -8.99 9.88 -8.26
N GLN A 86 -9.08 9.58 -9.55
CA GLN A 86 -8.45 8.42 -10.17
C GLN A 86 -7.14 8.78 -10.89
N LYS A 87 -6.56 9.95 -10.61
CA LYS A 87 -5.36 10.47 -11.28
C LYS A 87 -4.21 10.60 -10.29
N GLN A 88 -4.00 11.81 -9.78
CA GLN A 88 -2.81 12.12 -8.98
C GLN A 88 -2.84 11.40 -7.63
N TRP A 89 -4.03 11.22 -7.03
CA TRP A 89 -4.17 10.40 -5.82
C TRP A 89 -3.66 8.98 -6.03
N MET A 90 -4.04 8.36 -7.14
CA MET A 90 -3.66 6.99 -7.46
C MET A 90 -2.17 6.89 -7.80
N ALA A 91 -1.62 7.87 -8.52
CA ALA A 91 -0.20 7.95 -8.83
C ALA A 91 0.64 8.04 -7.55
N ASP A 92 0.29 8.96 -6.65
CA ASP A 92 1.03 9.16 -5.40
C ASP A 92 0.91 7.95 -4.47
N ALA A 93 -0.30 7.36 -4.35
CA ALA A 93 -0.50 6.14 -3.56
C ALA A 93 0.26 4.94 -4.15
N LYS A 94 0.31 4.80 -5.48
CA LYS A 94 1.11 3.74 -6.11
C LYS A 94 2.61 3.95 -5.87
N LEU A 95 3.08 5.21 -5.89
CA LEU A 95 4.47 5.52 -5.56
C LEU A 95 4.81 5.10 -4.12
N MET A 96 3.91 5.35 -3.16
CA MET A 96 4.05 4.88 -1.78
C MET A 96 4.09 3.35 -1.70
N LEU A 97 3.22 2.67 -2.45
CA LEU A 97 3.15 1.21 -2.51
C LEU A 97 4.47 0.62 -3.02
N ASP A 98 4.98 1.13 -4.14
CA ASP A 98 6.20 0.63 -4.78
C ASP A 98 7.42 0.85 -3.85
N ALA A 99 7.54 2.04 -3.27
CA ALA A 99 8.62 2.37 -2.33
C ALA A 99 8.54 1.55 -1.04
N GLY A 100 7.34 1.38 -0.47
CA GLY A 100 7.11 0.53 0.71
C GLY A 100 7.47 -0.93 0.43
N ALA A 101 7.06 -1.47 -0.73
CA ALA A 101 7.40 -2.84 -1.12
C ALA A 101 8.91 -3.03 -1.32
N ALA A 102 9.61 -2.02 -1.84
CA ALA A 102 11.07 -2.03 -1.91
C ALA A 102 11.70 -1.98 -0.50
N ALA A 103 11.15 -1.18 0.41
CA ALA A 103 11.62 -1.08 1.80
C ALA A 103 11.44 -2.41 2.55
N VAL A 104 10.36 -3.16 2.29
CA VAL A 104 10.19 -4.52 2.84
C VAL A 104 11.32 -5.45 2.41
N LYS A 105 11.70 -5.42 1.13
CA LYS A 105 12.81 -6.23 0.61
C LYS A 105 14.15 -5.82 1.24
N ALA A 106 14.39 -4.52 1.37
CA ALA A 106 15.61 -3.99 1.98
C ALA A 106 15.69 -4.33 3.48
N ALA A 107 14.59 -4.23 4.23
CA ALA A 107 14.52 -4.63 5.63
C ALA A 107 14.81 -6.13 5.82
N LYS A 108 14.27 -7.00 4.96
CA LYS A 108 14.59 -8.44 4.94
C LYS A 108 16.07 -8.71 4.68
N ALA A 109 16.67 -7.94 3.77
CA ALA A 109 18.09 -8.03 3.45
C ALA A 109 18.99 -7.33 4.49
N LYS A 110 18.40 -6.65 5.48
CA LYS A 110 19.10 -5.82 6.46
C LYS A 110 19.97 -4.73 5.84
N ASP A 111 19.51 -4.19 4.71
CA ASP A 111 20.24 -3.22 3.90
C ASP A 111 19.80 -1.80 4.24
N VAL A 112 20.54 -1.15 5.14
CA VAL A 112 20.29 0.24 5.57
C VAL A 112 20.38 1.20 4.39
N GLN A 113 21.38 1.03 3.50
CA GLN A 113 21.61 1.96 2.41
C GLN A 113 20.50 1.90 1.36
N ALA A 114 19.98 0.69 1.09
CA ALA A 114 18.80 0.53 0.25
C ALA A 114 17.56 1.19 0.85
N ILE A 115 17.37 1.15 2.18
CA ILE A 115 16.24 1.87 2.83
C ILE A 115 16.45 3.39 2.71
N VAL A 116 17.66 3.90 2.97
CA VAL A 116 17.99 5.33 2.84
C VAL A 116 17.70 5.83 1.42
N ALA A 117 18.08 5.07 0.39
CA ALA A 117 17.85 5.42 -1.01
C ALA A 117 16.36 5.55 -1.40
N LEU A 118 15.44 5.02 -0.59
CA LEU A 118 13.99 5.12 -0.81
C LEU A 118 13.38 6.38 -0.19
N SER A 119 14.14 7.14 0.61
CA SER A 119 13.64 8.31 1.35
C SER A 119 13.05 9.38 0.43
N ASP A 120 13.74 9.73 -0.65
CA ASP A 120 13.26 10.75 -1.60
C ASP A 120 11.96 10.32 -2.27
N GLN A 121 11.84 9.05 -2.64
CA GLN A 121 10.64 8.51 -3.28
C GLN A 121 9.44 8.50 -2.32
N LEU A 122 9.65 8.07 -1.06
CA LEU A 122 8.63 8.12 -0.02
C LEU A 122 8.23 9.57 0.29
N TYR A 123 9.20 10.48 0.38
CA TYR A 123 8.95 11.89 0.64
C TYR A 123 8.15 12.54 -0.49
N GLU A 124 8.52 12.27 -1.74
CA GLU A 124 7.80 12.75 -2.92
C GLU A 124 6.35 12.29 -2.90
N SER A 125 6.11 10.98 -2.73
CA SER A 125 4.76 10.42 -2.62
C SER A 125 3.93 11.10 -1.52
N CYS A 126 4.52 11.24 -0.32
CA CYS A 126 3.84 11.86 0.82
C CYS A 126 3.50 13.34 0.55
N THR A 127 4.47 14.11 0.06
CA THR A 127 4.31 15.56 -0.04
C THR A 127 3.49 15.97 -1.26
N ALA A 128 3.62 15.28 -2.40
CA ALA A 128 2.81 15.51 -3.58
C ALA A 128 1.32 15.28 -3.27
N CYS A 129 0.99 14.14 -2.64
CA CYS A 129 -0.39 13.83 -2.26
C CYS A 129 -0.94 14.87 -1.28
N HIS A 130 -0.18 15.23 -0.24
CA HIS A 130 -0.65 16.20 0.75
C HIS A 130 -0.82 17.61 0.18
N LYS A 131 0.06 18.07 -0.72
CA LYS A 131 -0.09 19.37 -1.40
C LYS A 131 -1.41 19.45 -2.16
N ASN A 132 -1.81 18.36 -2.82
CA ASN A 132 -3.03 18.31 -3.62
C ASN A 132 -4.30 18.07 -2.80
N TYR A 133 -4.22 17.28 -1.74
CA TYR A 133 -5.41 16.71 -1.09
C TYR A 133 -5.55 16.97 0.40
N ARG A 134 -4.55 17.55 1.08
CA ARG A 134 -4.65 17.90 2.50
C ARG A 134 -4.82 19.41 2.67
N PRO A 135 -6.03 19.90 2.97
CA PRO A 135 -6.24 21.31 3.25
C PRO A 135 -5.32 21.81 4.36
N GLY A 136 -4.68 22.96 4.13
CA GLY A 136 -3.75 23.56 5.09
C GLY A 136 -2.38 22.88 5.18
N TYR A 137 -2.05 21.95 4.28
CA TYR A 137 -0.70 21.37 4.24
C TYR A 137 0.37 22.44 3.96
N GLY A 138 1.48 22.36 4.70
CA GLY A 138 2.60 23.32 4.61
C GLY A 138 2.32 24.68 5.22
N LYS A 139 1.10 24.97 5.70
CA LYS A 139 0.80 26.22 6.38
C LYS A 139 1.23 26.14 7.85
N PRO A 140 1.86 27.19 8.42
CA PRO A 140 2.07 27.28 9.86
C PRO A 140 0.74 27.08 10.58
N LYS A 141 0.74 26.36 11.70
CA LYS A 141 -0.43 26.38 12.59
C LYS A 141 -0.68 27.85 12.96
N PRO A 142 -1.93 28.35 12.89
CA PRO A 142 -2.23 29.65 13.46
C PRO A 142 -1.72 29.65 14.90
N GLN A 143 -0.83 30.59 15.23
CA GLN A 143 -0.54 30.89 16.61
C GLN A 143 -1.89 31.31 17.22
N GLY A 144 -2.39 30.51 18.16
CA GLY A 144 -3.60 30.87 18.90
C GLY A 144 -3.40 32.17 19.68
N PRO A 145 -4.47 32.77 20.21
CA PRO A 145 -4.33 33.90 21.15
C PRO A 145 -3.47 33.52 22.36
#